data_AF-A0A8D9FJF3-F1
#
_entry.id   AF-A0A8D9FJF3-F1
#
_cell.length_a   1.000
_cell.length_b   1.000
_cell.length_c   1.000
_cell.angle_alpha   90.00
_cell.angle_beta   90.00
_cell.angle_gamma   90.00
#
_symmetry.space_group_name_H-M   'P 1'
#
loop_
_entity.id
_entity.type
_entity.pdbx_description
1 polymer ?
#
loop_
_entity_poly.entity_id
_entity_poly.type
_entity_poly.pdbx_seq_one_letter_code
_entity_poly.pdbx_strand_id
1 'polypeptide(L)'
;MAPVKFARIVSYSSEDPIHKADNLLNPQSTKKWKCKTMGEKQAIAILQLSRQVQINAVDIGNEYSAFVEVFAAKSSNPDEYKMCISKYSKVSFCTKFERKNCHQRLDI
;
A
#
# COMPACT_ATOMS: atom_id res chain seq x y z
N MET A 1 17.95 -12.98 -4.14
CA MET A 1 17.29 -12.73 -2.83
C MET A 1 15.89 -13.32 -2.88
N ALA A 2 15.42 -13.98 -1.83
CA ALA A 2 14.09 -14.57 -1.80
C ALA A 2 13.02 -13.51 -1.43
N PRO A 3 11.86 -13.47 -2.11
CA PRO A 3 10.77 -12.57 -1.76
C PRO A 3 10.29 -12.81 -0.32
N VAL A 4 9.99 -11.74 0.40
CA VAL A 4 9.38 -11.82 1.72
C VAL A 4 7.94 -12.31 1.57
N LYS A 5 7.56 -13.33 2.34
CA LYS A 5 6.20 -13.86 2.36
C LYS A 5 5.34 -13.14 3.39
N PHE A 6 4.16 -12.71 2.97
CA PHE A 6 3.12 -12.20 3.86
C PHE A 6 2.27 -13.35 4.40
N ALA A 7 1.91 -13.29 5.68
CA ALA A 7 1.01 -14.24 6.31
C ALA A 7 -0.46 -13.83 6.14
N ARG A 8 -0.78 -12.59 6.49
CA ARG A 8 -2.15 -12.05 6.47
C ARG A 8 -2.16 -10.54 6.57
N ILE A 9 -3.31 -9.95 6.25
CA ILE A 9 -3.62 -8.57 6.60
C ILE A 9 -4.01 -8.53 8.08
N VAL A 10 -3.40 -7.62 8.84
CA VAL A 10 -3.71 -7.38 10.26
C VAL A 10 -4.84 -6.37 10.39
N SER A 11 -4.75 -5.28 9.64
CA SER A 11 -5.77 -4.24 9.59
C SER A 11 -5.64 -3.41 8.32
N TYR A 12 -6.71 -2.71 7.99
CA TYR A 12 -6.78 -1.76 6.89
C TYR A 12 -7.73 -0.63 7.27
N SER A 13 -7.51 0.57 6.73
CA SER A 13 -8.36 1.73 7.01
C SER A 13 -9.62 1.77 6.16
N SER A 14 -9.55 1.28 4.92
CA SER A 14 -10.63 1.31 3.94
C SER A 14 -10.43 0.21 2.89
N GLU A 15 -11.52 -0.30 2.33
CA GLU A 15 -11.49 -1.42 1.39
C GLU A 15 -12.67 -1.38 0.42
N ASP A 16 -12.37 -1.55 -0.86
CA ASP A 16 -13.36 -1.76 -1.92
C ASP A 16 -13.87 -3.23 -1.94
N PRO A 17 -15.18 -3.46 -2.22
CA PRO A 17 -15.74 -4.82 -2.22
C PRO A 17 -15.08 -5.80 -3.20
N ILE A 18 -14.52 -5.31 -4.31
CA ILE A 18 -13.87 -6.10 -5.36
C ILE A 18 -12.35 -6.05 -5.19
N HIS A 19 -11.81 -4.87 -4.92
CA HIS A 19 -10.38 -4.59 -4.80
C HIS A 19 -9.93 -4.60 -3.32
N LYS A 20 -10.05 -5.79 -2.72
CA LYS A 20 -9.75 -6.06 -1.31
C LYS A 20 -8.29 -5.90 -0.92
N ALA A 21 -8.03 -5.61 0.35
CA ALA A 21 -6.69 -5.52 0.93
C ALA A 21 -5.95 -6.87 0.88
N ASP A 22 -6.69 -7.99 0.99
CA ASP A 22 -6.14 -9.35 0.86
C ASP A 22 -5.44 -9.60 -0.48
N ASN A 23 -5.76 -8.82 -1.52
CA ASN A 23 -5.07 -8.94 -2.81
C ASN A 23 -3.57 -8.64 -2.68
N LEU A 24 -3.15 -7.85 -1.69
CA LEU A 24 -1.73 -7.54 -1.43
C LEU A 24 -0.92 -8.76 -0.97
N LEU A 25 -1.57 -9.81 -0.47
CA LEU A 25 -0.90 -11.03 -0.01
C LEU A 25 -0.32 -11.85 -1.17
N ASN A 26 -0.82 -11.63 -2.39
CA ASN A 26 -0.34 -12.32 -3.58
C ASN A 26 0.34 -11.33 -4.55
N PRO A 27 1.66 -11.11 -4.42
CA PRO A 27 2.38 -10.14 -5.25
C PRO A 27 2.51 -10.54 -6.73
N GLN A 28 2.19 -11.80 -7.09
CA GLN A 28 2.18 -12.26 -8.48
C GLN A 28 0.82 -12.04 -9.16
N SER A 29 -0.20 -11.65 -8.39
CA SER A 29 -1.54 -11.37 -8.89
C SER A 29 -1.61 -9.98 -9.51
N THR A 30 -2.42 -9.81 -10.56
CA THR A 30 -2.76 -8.50 -11.12
C THR A 30 -3.83 -7.76 -10.30
N LYS A 31 -4.34 -8.40 -9.24
CA LYS A 31 -5.35 -7.82 -8.35
C LYS A 31 -4.73 -6.72 -7.48
N LYS A 32 -5.52 -5.67 -7.26
CA LYS A 32 -5.09 -4.46 -6.55
C LYS A 32 -5.92 -4.26 -5.29
N TRP A 33 -5.40 -3.46 -4.37
CA TRP A 33 -6.16 -2.91 -3.25
C TRP A 33 -6.60 -1.49 -3.59
N LYS A 34 -7.87 -1.17 -3.35
CA LYS A 34 -8.43 0.18 -3.46
C LYS A 34 -9.22 0.53 -2.21
N CYS A 35 -9.30 1.83 -1.94
CA CYS A 35 -10.17 2.37 -0.92
C CYS A 35 -11.64 2.21 -1.30
N LYS A 36 -12.51 2.15 -0.30
CA LYS A 36 -13.96 2.06 -0.47
C LYS A 36 -14.53 3.28 -1.19
N THR A 37 -14.05 4.47 -0.86
CA THR A 37 -14.58 5.73 -1.37
C THR A 37 -13.51 6.50 -2.14
N MET A 38 -13.90 7.10 -3.26
CA MET A 38 -13.03 8.02 -3.98
C MET A 38 -12.77 9.30 -3.15
N GLY A 39 -11.55 9.82 -3.21
CA GLY A 39 -11.19 11.08 -2.54
C GLY A 39 -10.71 10.94 -1.09
N GLU A 40 -10.56 9.70 -0.58
CA GLU A 40 -9.89 9.46 0.70
C GLU A 40 -8.47 10.08 0.70
N LYS A 41 -8.16 10.85 1.75
CA LYS A 41 -6.88 11.58 1.86
C LYS A 41 -5.70 10.65 2.12
N GLN A 42 -5.95 9.56 2.83
CA GLN A 42 -4.95 8.58 3.24
C GLN A 42 -5.63 7.22 3.36
N ALA A 43 -4.88 6.17 3.01
CA ALA A 43 -5.24 4.79 3.31
C ALA A 43 -4.03 4.07 3.88
N ILE A 44 -4.29 3.17 4.83
CA ILE A 44 -3.27 2.42 5.58
C ILE A 44 -3.66 0.95 5.56
N ALA A 45 -2.70 0.08 5.26
CA ALA A 45 -2.82 -1.36 5.43
C ALA A 45 -1.64 -1.86 6.24
N ILE A 46 -1.90 -2.72 7.22
CA ILE A 46 -0.90 -3.35 8.06
C ILE A 46 -0.82 -4.82 7.67
N LEU A 47 0.35 -5.25 7.20
CA LEU A 47 0.60 -6.62 6.76
C LEU A 47 1.52 -7.33 7.75
N GLN A 48 1.17 -8.57 8.10
CA GLN A 48 2.02 -9.41 8.92
C GLN A 48 2.91 -10.27 8.02
N LEU A 49 4.22 -10.26 8.27
CA LEU A 49 5.18 -11.15 7.61
C LEU A 49 5.04 -12.57 8.18
N SER A 50 5.27 -13.60 7.36
CA SER A 50 5.23 -15.00 7.83
C SER A 50 6.31 -15.34 8.85
N ARG A 51 7.41 -14.58 8.86
CA ARG A 51 8.48 -14.68 9.85
C ARG A 51 9.20 -13.33 9.97
N GLN A 52 9.90 -13.14 11.07
CA GLN A 52 10.78 -11.98 11.23
C GLN A 52 11.94 -12.07 10.22
N VAL A 53 12.11 -11.01 9.43
CA VAL A 53 13.18 -10.88 8.43
C VAL A 53 13.70 -9.45 8.40
N GLN A 54 14.92 -9.29 7.89
CA GLN A 54 15.44 -7.97 7.52
C GLN A 54 14.88 -7.58 6.14
N ILE A 55 14.40 -6.35 6.01
CA ILE A 55 13.89 -5.81 4.75
C ILE A 55 15.06 -5.09 4.06
N ASN A 56 15.49 -5.61 2.91
CA ASN A 56 16.61 -5.05 2.14
C ASN A 56 16.14 -4.15 1.00
N ALA A 57 15.00 -4.48 0.41
CA ALA A 57 14.39 -3.74 -0.70
C ALA A 57 12.87 -3.89 -0.61
N VAL A 58 12.15 -2.91 -1.16
CA VAL A 58 10.69 -2.90 -1.22
C VAL A 58 10.27 -2.47 -2.61
N ASP A 59 9.48 -3.32 -3.26
CA ASP A 59 8.87 -3.04 -4.55
C ASP A 59 7.39 -2.72 -4.35
N ILE A 60 6.93 -1.57 -4.84
CA ILE A 60 5.54 -1.11 -4.67
C ILE A 60 4.98 -0.73 -6.03
N GLY A 61 3.95 -1.46 -6.47
CA GLY A 61 3.11 -1.06 -7.59
C GLY A 61 2.10 0.00 -7.13
N ASN A 62 2.22 1.22 -7.64
CA ASN A 62 1.31 2.30 -7.28
C ASN A 62 0.03 2.27 -8.12
N GLU A 63 -1.12 2.42 -7.47
CA GLU A 63 -2.43 2.60 -8.10
C GLU A 63 -2.99 3.98 -7.75
N TYR A 64 -2.50 5.01 -8.44
CA TYR A 64 -2.94 6.41 -8.31
C TYR A 64 -2.73 7.07 -6.93
N SER A 65 -1.86 6.51 -6.07
CA SER A 65 -1.46 7.22 -4.84
C SER A 65 -0.44 8.30 -5.17
N ALA A 66 -0.58 9.47 -4.54
CA ALA A 66 0.39 10.56 -4.71
C ALA A 66 1.67 10.34 -3.89
N PHE A 67 1.53 9.69 -2.74
CA PHE A 67 2.61 9.38 -1.81
C PHE A 67 2.38 7.99 -1.22
N VAL A 68 3.47 7.27 -0.98
CA VAL A 68 3.46 5.99 -0.28
C VAL A 68 4.52 6.03 0.82
N GLU A 69 4.15 5.57 2.00
CA GLU A 69 5.04 5.46 3.15
C GLU A 69 5.07 4.01 3.62
N VAL A 70 6.25 3.53 4.01
CA VAL A 70 6.42 2.18 4.53
C VAL A 70 7.02 2.26 5.92
N PHE A 71 6.32 1.65 6.87
CA PHE A 71 6.77 1.49 8.24
C PHE A 71 6.93 0.00 8.55
N ALA A 72 7.86 -0.33 9.43
CA ALA A 72 8.02 -1.67 9.98
C ALA A 72 8.09 -1.60 11.52
N ALA A 73 7.39 -2.52 12.16
CA ALA A 73 7.46 -2.77 13.59
C ALA A 73 7.66 -4.26 13.85
N LYS A 74 8.13 -4.60 15.05
CA LYS A 74 8.07 -5.98 15.53
C LYS A 74 6.67 -6.25 16.06
N SER A 75 6.16 -7.46 15.88
CA SER A 75 4.85 -7.85 16.43
C SER A 75 4.78 -7.79 17.96
N SER A 76 5.91 -7.87 18.65
CA SER A 76 6.02 -7.69 20.10
C SER A 76 5.85 -6.24 20.55
N ASN A 77 6.07 -5.28 19.65
CA ASN A 77 6.11 -3.84 19.93
C ASN A 77 5.37 -3.09 18.81
N PRO A 78 4.04 -3.27 18.68
CA PRO A 78 3.27 -2.67 17.59
C PRO A 78 3.25 -1.14 17.62
N ASP A 79 3.48 -0.50 18.77
CA ASP A 79 3.49 0.97 18.86
C ASP A 79 4.80 1.59 18.34
N GLU A 80 5.83 0.77 18.08
CA GLU A 80 7.16 1.23 17.67
C GLU A 80 7.38 1.05 16.15
N TYR A 81 6.45 1.59 15.34
CA TYR A 81 6.62 1.64 13.89
C TYR A 81 7.76 2.57 13.49
N LYS A 82 8.79 1.99 12.87
CA LYS A 82 9.94 2.73 12.32
C LYS A 82 9.76 2.91 10.83
N MET A 83 10.04 4.12 10.35
CA MET A 83 9.95 4.44 8.93
C MET A 83 11.06 3.72 8.15
N CYS A 84 10.69 2.89 7.19
CA CYS A 84 11.63 2.20 6.29
C CYS A 84 11.90 3.01 5.03
N ILE A 85 10.89 3.69 4.49
CA ILE A 85 10.99 4.50 3.28
C ILE A 85 10.37 5.87 3.55
N SER A 86 11.16 6.93 3.36
CA SER A 86 10.72 8.31 3.54
C SER A 86 9.97 8.87 2.33
N LYS A 87 9.05 9.81 2.58
CA LYS A 87 8.18 10.54 1.63
C LYS A 87 8.90 11.12 0.39
N TYR A 88 10.22 11.21 0.42
CA TYR A 88 11.04 11.96 -0.54
C TYR A 88 12.00 11.09 -1.37
N SER A 89 11.89 9.77 -1.32
CA SER A 89 12.43 8.96 -2.43
C SER A 89 11.66 9.34 -3.68
N LYS A 90 12.36 9.88 -4.67
CA LYS A 90 11.86 10.50 -5.90
C LYS A 90 11.06 9.51 -6.76
N VAL A 91 9.85 9.16 -6.33
CA VAL A 91 8.88 8.42 -7.14
C VAL A 91 7.51 9.07 -6.96
N SER A 92 7.40 10.28 -7.50
CA SER A 92 6.10 10.93 -7.69
C SER A 92 5.41 10.22 -8.84
N PHE A 93 4.64 9.18 -8.53
CA PHE A 93 3.99 8.32 -9.51
C PHE A 93 2.78 8.97 -10.20
N CYS A 94 2.20 10.01 -9.59
CA CYS A 94 1.17 10.84 -10.21
C CYS A 94 1.54 12.31 -10.07
N THR A 95 1.74 12.98 -11.20
CA THR A 95 1.81 14.44 -11.20
C THR A 95 0.42 14.99 -10.82
N LYS A 96 0.36 16.15 -10.14
CA LYS A 96 -0.91 16.78 -9.72
C LYS A 96 -1.93 16.94 -10.87
N PHE A 97 -1.48 16.88 -12.12
CA PHE A 97 -2.29 16.95 -13.32
C PHE A 97 -3.23 15.74 -13.49
N GLU A 98 -2.76 14.50 -13.29
CA GLU A 98 -3.60 13.30 -13.42
C GLU A 98 -4.68 13.21 -12.33
N ARG A 99 -4.40 13.75 -11.13
CA ARG A 99 -5.35 13.78 -10.01
C ARG A 99 -6.61 14.59 -10.33
N LYS A 100 -6.48 15.65 -11.14
CA LYS A 100 -7.62 16.48 -11.58
C LYS A 100 -8.45 15.78 -12.67
N ASN A 101 -7.83 14.99 -13.54
CA ASN A 101 -8.54 14.24 -14.58
C ASN A 101 -9.24 12.97 -14.07
N CYS A 102 -8.86 12.45 -12.90
CA CYS A 102 -9.64 11.38 -12.24
C CYS A 102 -11.04 11.87 -11.78
N HIS A 103 -11.26 13.19 -11.67
CA HIS A 103 -12.59 13.78 -11.42
C HIS A 103 -13.47 13.89 -12.68
N GLN A 104 -12.91 13.60 -13.87
CA GLN A 104 -13.65 13.64 -15.14
C GLN A 104 -13.27 12.43 -16.00
N ARG A 105 -13.59 11.24 -15.49
CA ARG A 105 -14.00 10.17 -16.40
C ARG A 105 -15.49 9.99 -16.21
N LEU A 106 -16.22 10.86 -16.91
CA LEU A 106 -17.64 10.69 -17.18
C LEU A 106 -17.80 9.34 -17.88
N ASP A 107 -18.46 8.40 -17.22
CA ASP A 107 -19.19 7.39 -17.94
C ASP A 107 -20.42 8.07 -18.56
N ILE A 108 -20.69 7.59 -19.77
CA ILE A 108 -21.62 8.06 -20.79
C ILE A 108 -23.07 7.92 -20.31
#